data_AF-A0A4W5RFD8-F1
#
_entry.id   AF-A0A4W5RFD8-F1
#
_cell.length_a   1.000
_cell.length_b   1.000
_cell.length_c   1.000
_cell.angle_alpha   90.00
_cell.angle_beta   90.00
_cell.angle_gamma   90.00
#
_symmetry.space_group_name_H-M   'P 1'
#
loop_
_entity.id
_entity.type
_entity.pdbx_description
1 polymer ?
#
loop_
_entity_poly.entity_id
_entity_poly.type
_entity_poly.pdbx_seq_one_letter_code
_entity_poly.pdbx_strand_id
1 'polypeptide(L)' 'MLCAGKQDWSQDACKGDSRGPMVCDVDNRMFFFGIVSWDEECSRALRPDVYTTVTKYNKWIEENTVLSSFTSGSMYPQK' A
#
# COMPACT_ATOMS: atom_id res chain seq x y z
N MET A 1 8.15 -1.64 -4.76
CA MET A 1 6.83 -1.60 -5.40
C MET A 1 6.13 -2.91 -5.07
N LEU A 2 4.82 -2.82 -4.85
CA LEU A 2 3.90 -3.92 -4.55
C LEU A 2 2.82 -3.89 -5.63
N CYS A 3 2.39 -5.04 -6.11
CA CYS A 3 1.24 -5.12 -7.00
C CYS A 3 0.04 -5.70 -6.25
N ALA A 4 -1.14 -5.12 -6.44
CA ALA A 4 -2.38 -5.68 -5.90
C ALA A 4 -3.51 -5.54 -6.92
N GLY A 5 -4.45 -6.47 -6.89
CA GLY A 5 -5.62 -6.48 -7.75
C GLY A 5 -6.60 -7.52 -7.24
N LYS A 6 -7.89 -7.30 -7.48
CA LYS A 6 -8.91 -8.27 -7.13
C LYS A 6 -8.87 -9.43 -8.12
N GLN A 7 -9.07 -10.66 -7.64
CA GLN A 7 -8.94 -11.87 -8.48
C GLN A 7 -9.89 -11.88 -9.68
N ASP A 8 -11.03 -11.21 -9.57
CA ASP A 8 -12.04 -11.07 -10.63
C ASP A 8 -11.84 -9.82 -11.52
N TRP A 9 -10.79 -9.02 -11.29
CA TRP A 9 -10.48 -7.77 -12.00
C TRP A 9 -11.62 -6.74 -12.02
N SER A 10 -12.58 -6.85 -11.09
CA SER A 10 -13.73 -5.94 -11.01
C SER A 10 -13.41 -4.62 -10.29
N GLN A 11 -12.24 -4.53 -9.64
CA GLN A 11 -11.82 -3.40 -8.82
C GLN A 11 -10.32 -3.15 -8.98
N ASP A 12 -9.99 -1.87 -9.07
CA ASP A 12 -8.69 -1.35 -9.46
C ASP A 12 -8.64 0.15 -9.06
N ALA A 13 -7.45 0.65 -8.72
CA ALA A 13 -7.19 2.05 -8.41
C ALA A 13 -6.99 2.87 -9.71
N CYS A 14 -7.87 3.84 -9.95
CA CYS A 14 -7.94 4.51 -11.23
C CYS A 14 -7.27 5.90 -11.24
N LYS A 15 -7.34 6.58 -12.38
CA LYS A 15 -6.92 7.98 -12.53
C LYS A 15 -7.63 8.85 -11.49
N GLY A 16 -6.84 9.50 -10.64
CA GLY A 16 -7.34 10.31 -9.53
C GLY A 16 -7.08 9.70 -8.15
N ASP A 17 -6.86 8.39 -8.08
CA ASP A 17 -6.57 7.68 -6.82
C ASP A 17 -5.07 7.69 -6.48
N SER A 18 -4.23 8.24 -7.35
CA SER A 18 -2.79 8.38 -7.10
C SER A 18 -2.54 9.07 -5.76
N ARG A 19 -1.57 8.55 -5.00
CA ARG A 19 -1.26 8.94 -3.61
C ARG A 19 -2.27 8.46 -2.57
N GLY A 20 -3.35 7.83 -2.98
CA GLY A 20 -4.34 7.20 -2.10
C GLY A 20 -3.74 6.06 -1.28
N PRO A 21 -4.29 5.78 -0.08
CA PRO A 21 -3.75 4.76 0.79
C PRO A 21 -4.28 3.35 0.46
N MET A 22 -3.38 2.38 0.41
CA MET A 22 -3.72 0.95 0.41
C MET A 22 -3.58 0.41 1.83
N VAL A 23 -4.71 0.06 2.45
CA VAL A 23 -4.76 -0.47 3.81
C VAL A 23 -5.17 -1.94 3.80
N CYS A 24 -4.65 -2.74 4.72
CA CYS A 24 -5.04 -4.13 4.91
C CYS A 24 -5.31 -4.42 6.38
N ASP A 25 -6.36 -5.19 6.65
CA ASP A 25 -6.58 -5.77 7.98
C ASP A 25 -5.59 -6.91 8.19
N VAL A 26 -4.87 -6.87 9.31
CA VAL A 26 -4.14 -8.02 9.85
C VAL A 26 -4.40 -8.11 11.34
N ASP A 27 -4.86 -9.29 11.78
CA ASP A 27 -5.21 -9.57 13.18
C ASP A 27 -6.16 -8.53 13.79
N ASN A 28 -7.22 -8.15 13.05
CA ASN A 28 -8.21 -7.13 13.43
C ASN A 28 -7.62 -5.72 13.63
N ARG A 29 -6.51 -5.43 12.96
CA ARG A 29 -5.88 -4.10 12.95
C ARG A 29 -5.61 -3.68 11.52
N MET A 30 -6.02 -2.46 11.18
CA MET A 30 -5.74 -1.88 9.87
C MET A 30 -4.31 -1.37 9.82
N PHE A 31 -3.57 -1.80 8.80
CA PHE A 31 -2.20 -1.38 8.53
C PHE A 31 -2.10 -0.71 7.16
N PHE A 32 -1.22 0.28 7.09
CA PHE A 32 -0.93 1.02 5.87
C PHE A 32 0.23 0.35 5.12
N PHE A 33 -0.06 -0.30 4.00
CA PHE A 33 0.89 -1.14 3.27
C PHE A 33 1.42 -0.50 1.99
N GLY A 34 0.61 0.34 1.34
CA GLY A 34 0.93 0.84 0.01
C GLY A 34 0.41 2.25 -0.27
N ILE A 35 1.09 2.96 -1.15
CA ILE A 35 0.59 4.22 -1.74
C ILE A 35 0.34 3.96 -3.21
N VAL A 36 -0.87 4.28 -3.70
CA VAL A 36 -1.19 4.16 -5.14
C VAL A 36 -0.17 4.97 -5.93
N SER A 37 0.56 4.30 -6.83
CA SER A 37 1.61 4.92 -7.61
C SER A 37 1.11 5.26 -9.01
N TRP A 38 0.95 4.24 -9.84
CA TRP A 38 0.52 4.37 -11.21
C TRP A 38 -0.15 3.09 -11.67
N ASP A 39 -0.95 3.25 -12.72
CA ASP A 39 -1.53 2.20 -13.52
C ASP A 39 -1.55 2.71 -14.98
N GLU A 40 -1.59 1.79 -15.95
CA GLU A 40 -1.66 2.12 -17.37
C GLU A 40 -3.10 2.42 -17.79
N GLU A 41 -4.08 1.62 -17.35
CA GLU A 41 -5.48 1.67 -17.77
C GLU A 41 -6.40 0.99 -16.73
N CYS A 42 -7.36 1.74 -16.20
CA CYS A 42 -8.20 1.27 -15.10
C CYS A 42 -9.00 0.01 -15.44
N SER A 43 -8.95 -0.98 -14.53
CA SER A 43 -9.73 -2.22 -14.55
C SER A 43 -9.44 -3.13 -15.74
N ARG A 44 -8.18 -3.19 -16.17
CA ARG A 44 -7.77 -4.12 -17.22
C ARG A 44 -7.48 -5.51 -16.66
N ALA A 45 -8.12 -6.53 -17.23
CA ALA A 45 -7.87 -7.91 -16.82
C ALA A 45 -6.38 -8.27 -16.94
N LEU A 46 -5.86 -8.98 -15.94
CA LEU A 46 -4.45 -9.40 -15.83
C LEU A 46 -3.45 -8.25 -15.65
N ARG A 47 -3.92 -7.05 -15.28
CA ARG A 47 -3.08 -5.90 -14.95
C ARG A 47 -3.38 -5.44 -13.52
N PRO A 48 -2.51 -5.76 -12.55
CA PRO A 48 -2.66 -5.28 -11.19
C PRO A 48 -2.10 -3.87 -11.03
N ASP A 49 -2.71 -3.10 -10.13
CA ASP A 49 -2.26 -1.77 -9.75
C ASP A 49 -0.87 -1.82 -9.11
N VAL A 50 -0.08 -0.78 -9.36
CA VAL A 50 1.26 -0.65 -8.78
C VAL A 50 1.24 0.34 -7.61
N TYR A 51 1.69 -0.15 -6.45
CA TYR A 51 1.79 0.60 -5.21
C TYR A 51 3.26 0.77 -4.78
N THR A 52 3.57 1.90 -4.16
CA THR A 52 4.81 2.05 -3.38
C THR A 52 4.70 1.23 -2.11
N THR A 53 5.69 0.36 -1.84
CA THR A 53 5.70 -0.48 -0.64
C THR A 53 6.11 0.35 0.57
N VAL A 54 5.14 0.79 1.40
CA VAL A 54 5.38 1.73 2.52
C VAL A 54 6.38 1.16 3.52
N THR A 55 6.33 -0.15 3.77
CA THR A 55 7.19 -0.83 4.73
C THR A 55 8.69 -0.71 4.43
N LYS A 56 9.07 -0.47 3.16
CA LYS A 56 10.46 -0.20 2.77
C LYS A 56 10.95 1.19 3.19
N TYR A 57 10.04 2.09 3.55
CA TYR A 57 10.32 3.48 3.90
C TYR A 57 10.15 3.78 5.40
N ASN A 58 9.89 2.78 6.24
CA ASN A 58 9.68 2.99 7.68
C ASN A 58 10.80 3.79 8.36
N LYS A 59 12.06 3.45 8.05
CA LYS A 59 13.21 4.17 8.59
C LYS A 59 13.22 5.64 8.16
N TRP A 60 12.95 5.90 6.89
CA TRP A 60 12.85 7.27 6.37
C TRP A 60 11.69 8.03 7.02
N ILE A 61 10.53 7.39 7.19
CA ILE A 61 9.36 7.97 7.86
C ILE A 61 9.71 8.33 9.31
N GLU A 62 10.38 7.43 10.04
CA GLU A 62 10.82 7.67 11.41
C GLU A 62 11.80 8.84 11.50
N GLU A 63 12.79 8.91 10.60
CA GLU A 63 13.78 10.00 10.59
C GLU A 63 13.16 11.36 10.28
N ASN A 64 12.03 11.39 9.56
CA ASN A 64 11.37 12.62 9.10
C ASN A 64 10.08 12.93 9.87
N THR A 65 9.72 12.15 10.89
CA THR A 65 8.51 12.36 11.71
C THR A 65 8.79 12.05 13.18
N VAL A 66 7.86 12.39 14.07
CA VAL A 66 7.98 12.06 15.51
C VAL A 66 7.27 10.72 15.85
N LEU A 67 7.07 9.85 14.85
CA LEU A 67 6.26 8.64 14.97
C LEU A 67 7.04 7.40 15.44
N SER A 68 8.15 7.59 16.17
CA SER A 68 9.04 6.50 16.60
C SER A 68 8.34 5.40 17.40
N SER A 69 7.25 5.70 18.12
CA SER A 69 6.43 4.71 18.83
C SER A 69 5.64 3.77 17.92
N PHE A 70 5.41 4.15 16.65
CA PHE A 70 4.73 3.34 15.63
C PHE A 70 5.72 2.62 14.70
N THR A 71 7.00 2.99 14.72
CA THR A 71 8.05 2.37 13.89
C THR A 71 8.94 1.39 14.66
N SER A 72 8.87 1.40 16.00
CA SER A 72 9.71 0.60 16.92
C SER A 72 9.15 -0.80 17.28
N GLY A 73 7.92 -1.13 16.88
CA GLY A 73 7.36 -2.48 17.02
C GLY A 73 7.65 -3.38 15.82
N SER A 74 7.44 -4.70 15.96
CA SER A 74 7.35 -5.66 14.85
C SER A 74 6.12 -5.36 13.97
N MET A 75 6.10 -4.19 13.32
CA MET A 75 4.85 -3.54 12.92
C MET A 75 4.57 -3.63 11.42
N TYR A 76 5.00 -4.69 10.73
CA TYR A 76 4.40 -5.00 9.44
C TYR A 76 4.30 -6.50 9.29
N PRO A 77 3.09 -7.08 9.37
CA PRO A 77 2.88 -8.44 8.94
C PRO A 77 3.46 -8.58 7.54
N GLN A 78 4.40 -9.51 7.38
CA GLN A 78 4.83 -9.90 6.05
C GLN A 78 3.66 -10.67 5.45
N LYS A 79 3.07 -10.12 4.40
CA LYS A 79 2.09 -10.84 3.61
C LYS A 79 2.81 -11.79 2.67
#